data_AF-L0FZY1-F1
#
_entry.id   AF-L0FZY1-F1
#
_cell.length_a   1.000
_cell.length_b   1.000
_cell.length_c   1.000
_cell.angle_alpha   90.00
_cell.angle_beta   90.00
_cell.angle_gamma   90.00
#
_symmetry.space_group_name_H-M   'P 1'
#
loop_
_entity.id
_entity.type
_entity.pdbx_description
1 polymer ?
#
loop_
_entity_poly.entity_id
_entity_poly.type
_entity_poly.pdbx_seq_one_letter_code
_entity_poly.pdbx_strand_id
1 'polypeptide(L)'
;MSYHWIHRTKPTFRGVNIPGEGSVSSRISTRFHFEFLTSEFDFDKPNYTFSEQSNGTVIADIFEFNNSDNNLRITISNAYHPVDYGFEINLTDLNTGAEEMIHHVLKENQDIEQSYLEKASEFLKTGYGQRLRRKH
;
A
#
# COMPACT_ATOMS: atom_id res chain seq x y z
N MET A 1 36.91 24.06 -29.05
CA MET A 1 35.65 23.90 -28.30
C MET A 1 35.28 22.43 -28.37
N SER A 2 35.57 21.67 -27.32
CA SER A 2 35.44 20.20 -27.30
C SER A 2 34.33 19.82 -26.33
N TYR A 3 33.29 19.15 -26.83
CA TYR A 3 32.20 18.62 -26.01
C TYR A 3 32.66 17.31 -25.35
N HIS A 4 32.76 17.30 -24.03
CA HIS A 4 32.93 16.08 -23.22
C HIS A 4 31.55 15.52 -22.88
N TRP A 5 31.26 14.30 -23.36
CA TRP A 5 30.12 13.51 -22.93
C TRP A 5 30.46 12.81 -21.61
N ILE A 6 29.74 13.12 -20.54
CA ILE A 6 29.83 12.40 -19.26
C ILE A 6 28.78 11.30 -19.27
N HIS A 7 29.22 10.04 -19.32
CA HIS A 7 28.38 8.88 -19.05
C HIS A 7 27.94 8.90 -17.58
N ARG A 8 26.63 9.07 -17.32
CA ARG A 8 26.04 8.79 -16.00
C ARG A 8 26.06 7.27 -15.78
N THR A 9 26.94 6.82 -14.89
CA THR A 9 26.87 5.49 -14.30
C THR A 9 25.62 5.40 -13.40
N LYS A 10 24.86 4.31 -13.54
CA LYS A 10 23.72 3.97 -12.68
C LYS A 10 24.22 3.80 -11.24
N PRO A 11 23.51 4.29 -10.21
CA PRO A 11 23.90 4.00 -8.84
C PRO A 11 23.58 2.53 -8.54
N THR A 12 24.63 1.72 -8.40
CA THR A 12 24.56 0.40 -7.76
C THR A 12 24.35 0.60 -6.27
N PHE A 13 23.12 0.39 -5.79
CA PHE A 13 22.85 0.22 -4.36
C PHE A 13 23.48 -1.10 -3.91
N ARG A 14 24.58 -1.02 -3.16
CA ARG A 14 25.09 -2.15 -2.37
C ARG A 14 24.29 -2.17 -1.07
N GLY A 15 23.52 -3.24 -0.88
CA GLY A 15 22.75 -3.48 0.35
C GLY A 15 23.67 -3.53 1.56
N VAL A 16 23.46 -2.61 2.49
CA VAL A 16 23.98 -2.68 3.85
C VAL A 16 22.83 -3.23 4.68
N ASN A 17 22.96 -4.46 5.19
CA ASN A 17 21.93 -5.06 6.03
C ASN A 17 21.88 -4.31 7.38
N ILE A 18 20.99 -3.33 7.49
CA ILE A 18 20.65 -2.66 8.75
C ILE A 18 19.40 -3.36 9.32
N PRO A 19 19.45 -3.91 10.55
CA PRO A 19 18.26 -4.50 11.16
C PRO A 19 17.23 -3.38 11.40
N GLY A 20 16.11 -3.44 10.66
CA GLY A 20 15.06 -2.41 10.62
C GLY A 20 14.72 -1.89 9.22
N GLU A 21 15.52 -2.20 8.19
CA GLU A 21 15.25 -1.74 6.80
C GLU A 21 14.03 -2.38 6.13
N GLY A 22 13.63 -3.59 6.56
CA GLY A 22 12.46 -4.28 6.01
C GLY A 22 11.16 -3.48 6.21
N SER A 23 11.03 -2.78 7.34
CA SER A 23 9.85 -1.97 7.66
C SER A 23 9.82 -0.62 6.96
N VAL A 24 10.96 -0.06 6.53
CA VAL A 24 10.99 1.21 5.79
C VAL A 24 10.80 0.99 4.29
N SER A 25 11.39 -0.09 3.75
CA SER A 25 11.25 -0.46 2.34
C SER A 25 9.83 -0.91 1.99
N SER A 26 9.17 -1.67 2.88
CA SER A 26 7.76 -2.08 2.71
C SER A 26 6.79 -0.91 2.74
N ARG A 27 6.94 0.07 3.64
CA ARG A 27 6.08 1.27 3.69
C ARG A 27 6.12 2.10 2.41
N ILE A 28 7.34 2.29 1.89
CA ILE A 28 7.56 3.00 0.63
C ILE A 28 6.92 2.20 -0.51
N SER A 29 7.09 0.87 -0.52
CA SER A 29 6.52 -0.03 -1.51
C SER A 29 4.99 -0.04 -1.50
N THR A 30 4.33 -0.25 -0.35
CA THR A 30 2.86 -0.29 -0.24
C THR A 30 2.25 1.01 -0.74
N ARG A 31 2.73 2.16 -0.26
CA ARG A 31 2.24 3.46 -0.75
C ARG A 31 2.36 3.57 -2.27
N PHE A 32 3.53 3.25 -2.85
CA PHE A 32 3.76 3.35 -4.29
C PHE A 32 2.80 2.49 -5.11
N HIS A 33 2.49 1.28 -4.64
CA HIS A 33 1.55 0.40 -5.34
C HIS A 33 0.12 0.95 -5.39
N PHE A 34 -0.27 1.83 -4.45
CA PHE A 34 -1.64 2.35 -4.35
C PHE A 34 -1.79 3.85 -4.68
N GLU A 35 -0.74 4.53 -5.15
CA GLU A 35 -0.81 5.97 -5.53
C GLU A 35 -1.83 6.25 -6.64
N PHE A 36 -2.18 5.23 -7.44
CA PHE A 36 -3.22 5.35 -8.47
C PHE A 36 -4.59 5.74 -7.89
N LEU A 37 -4.88 5.43 -6.61
CA LEU A 37 -6.13 5.83 -5.98
C LEU A 37 -6.28 7.35 -5.97
N THR A 38 -5.20 8.07 -5.68
CA THR A 38 -5.17 9.52 -5.71
C THR A 38 -5.09 10.07 -7.14
N SER A 39 -4.26 9.48 -8.01
CA SER A 39 -4.01 10.05 -9.34
C SER A 39 -5.04 9.68 -10.41
N GLU A 40 -5.82 8.61 -10.23
CA GLU A 40 -6.75 8.08 -11.24
C GLU A 40 -8.19 7.85 -10.75
N PHE A 41 -8.44 7.92 -9.44
CA PHE A 41 -9.75 7.63 -8.83
C PHE A 41 -10.22 8.71 -7.83
N ASP A 42 -9.60 9.88 -7.86
CA ASP A 42 -10.00 11.08 -7.11
C ASP A 42 -10.11 10.86 -5.58
N PHE A 43 -9.31 9.93 -5.04
CA PHE A 43 -9.14 9.84 -3.59
C PHE A 43 -8.15 10.91 -3.09
N ASP A 44 -8.37 11.37 -1.86
CA ASP A 44 -7.43 12.23 -1.15
C ASP A 44 -6.09 11.51 -0.91
N LYS A 45 -5.07 12.30 -0.53
CA LYS A 45 -3.81 11.74 -0.07
C LYS A 45 -4.06 10.85 1.15
N PRO A 46 -3.37 9.70 1.26
CA PRO A 46 -3.65 8.77 2.33
C PRO A 46 -3.28 9.34 3.70
N ASN A 47 -4.12 9.09 4.68
CA ASN A 47 -3.74 9.18 6.08
C ASN A 47 -3.01 7.90 6.47
N TYR A 48 -1.79 8.03 6.98
CA TYR A 48 -0.94 6.89 7.33
C TYR A 48 -0.83 6.77 8.85
N THR A 49 -1.16 5.59 9.36
CA THR A 49 -1.01 5.24 10.78
C THR A 49 -0.30 3.90 10.91
N PHE A 50 0.36 3.67 12.04
CA PHE A 50 1.10 2.44 12.29
C PHE A 50 1.17 2.14 13.79
N SER A 51 1.38 0.86 14.11
CA SER A 51 1.59 0.37 15.47
C SER A 51 2.98 -0.22 15.62
N GLU A 52 3.69 0.18 16.68
CA GLU A 52 5.04 -0.30 16.98
C GLU A 52 5.07 -1.04 18.32
N GLN A 53 5.95 -2.04 18.41
CA GLN A 53 6.36 -2.65 19.66
C GLN A 53 7.32 -1.74 20.42
N SER A 54 7.50 -2.01 21.71
CA SER A 54 8.45 -1.30 22.58
C SER A 54 9.91 -1.37 22.10
N ASN A 55 10.24 -2.32 21.22
CA ASN A 55 11.56 -2.46 20.59
C ASN A 55 11.69 -1.66 19.27
N GLY A 56 10.68 -0.88 18.87
CA GLY A 56 10.66 -0.11 17.62
C GLY A 56 10.26 -0.91 16.37
N THR A 57 9.85 -2.17 16.51
CA THR A 57 9.38 -2.99 15.38
C THR A 57 7.94 -2.63 15.05
N VAL A 58 7.68 -2.29 13.79
CA VAL A 58 6.30 -2.06 13.32
C VAL A 58 5.60 -3.38 13.10
N ILE A 59 4.46 -3.51 13.76
CA ILE A 59 3.63 -4.71 13.76
C ILE A 59 2.30 -4.50 13.03
N ALA A 60 1.96 -3.28 12.67
CA ALA A 60 0.85 -3.00 11.77
C ALA A 60 1.04 -1.64 11.11
N ASP A 61 0.62 -1.54 9.86
CA ASP A 61 0.54 -0.30 9.12
C ASP A 61 -0.80 -0.19 8.37
N ILE A 62 -1.34 1.03 8.33
CA ILE A 62 -2.66 1.33 7.78
C ILE A 62 -2.57 2.59 6.92
N PHE A 63 -3.08 2.51 5.69
CA PHE A 63 -3.28 3.63 4.78
C PHE A 63 -4.77 3.81 4.54
N GLU A 64 -5.30 4.98 4.88
CA GLU A 64 -6.69 5.35 4.63
C GLU A 64 -6.77 6.37 3.51
N PHE A 65 -7.44 6.00 2.41
CA PHE A 65 -7.74 6.87 1.29
C PHE A 65 -9.21 7.25 1.35
N ASN A 66 -9.51 8.53 1.58
CA ASN A 66 -10.88 9.03 1.58
C ASN A 66 -11.25 9.58 0.21
N ASN A 67 -12.50 9.41 -0.20
CA ASN A 67 -13.11 10.11 -1.32
C ASN A 67 -14.40 10.74 -0.79
N SER A 68 -14.28 12.01 -0.40
CA SER A 68 -15.38 12.76 0.22
C SER A 68 -16.54 12.96 -0.75
N ASP A 69 -16.26 13.13 -2.04
CA ASP A 69 -17.29 13.35 -3.06
C ASP A 69 -18.21 12.14 -3.23
N ASN A 70 -17.64 10.93 -3.14
CA ASN A 70 -18.38 9.68 -3.26
C ASN A 70 -18.78 9.07 -1.91
N ASN A 71 -18.41 9.70 -0.79
CA ASN A 71 -18.57 9.17 0.57
C ASN A 71 -17.99 7.74 0.71
N LEU A 72 -16.80 7.52 0.17
CA LEU A 72 -16.11 6.24 0.25
C LEU A 72 -14.77 6.38 0.96
N ARG A 73 -14.33 5.33 1.63
CA ARG A 73 -12.97 5.19 2.13
C ARG A 73 -12.42 3.83 1.73
N ILE A 74 -11.19 3.80 1.24
CA ILE A 74 -10.42 2.57 1.08
C ILE A 74 -9.39 2.52 2.21
N THR A 75 -9.44 1.45 2.99
CA THR A 75 -8.46 1.17 4.04
C THR A 75 -7.59 0.02 3.58
N ILE A 76 -6.28 0.24 3.55
CA ILE A 76 -5.28 -0.77 3.26
C ILE A 76 -4.53 -1.02 4.55
N SER A 77 -4.70 -2.21 5.12
CA SER A 77 -4.07 -2.58 6.38
C SER A 77 -3.17 -3.78 6.18
N ASN A 78 -2.03 -3.75 6.82
CA ASN A 78 -1.08 -4.84 6.83
C ASN A 78 -0.63 -5.07 8.27
N ALA A 79 -0.99 -6.24 8.82
CA ALA A 79 -0.74 -6.59 10.20
C ALA A 79 0.25 -7.75 10.30
N TYR A 80 1.32 -7.51 11.06
CA TYR A 80 2.38 -8.44 11.41
C TYR A 80 2.28 -8.79 12.91
N HIS A 81 1.17 -9.38 13.37
CA HIS A 81 1.01 -9.86 14.76
C HIS A 81 0.93 -11.40 14.85
N PRO A 82 1.60 -12.09 15.81
CA PRO A 82 1.60 -13.55 16.00
C PRO A 82 0.28 -14.31 15.88
N VAL A 83 -0.84 -13.62 16.01
CA VAL A 83 -2.17 -14.20 16.14
C VAL A 83 -3.10 -13.81 14.98
N ASP A 84 -2.87 -12.65 14.35
CA ASP A 84 -3.71 -12.09 13.28
C ASP A 84 -2.79 -11.55 12.18
N TYR A 85 -2.83 -12.22 11.02
CA TYR A 85 -1.74 -12.18 10.08
C TYR A 85 -2.28 -12.03 8.66
N GLY A 86 -2.25 -10.80 8.14
CA GLY A 86 -2.80 -10.56 6.82
C GLY A 86 -2.65 -9.13 6.31
N PHE A 87 -2.79 -9.03 5.00
CA PHE A 87 -2.92 -7.81 4.24
C PHE A 87 -4.36 -7.75 3.83
N GLU A 88 -5.01 -6.61 4.04
CA GLU A 88 -6.42 -6.43 3.78
C GLU A 88 -6.64 -5.12 3.03
N ILE A 89 -7.63 -5.14 2.15
CA ILE A 89 -8.18 -3.95 1.52
C ILE A 89 -9.67 -3.96 1.83
N ASN A 90 -10.12 -2.94 2.53
CA ASN A 90 -11.52 -2.74 2.88
C ASN A 90 -12.05 -1.49 2.20
N LEU A 91 -13.31 -1.55 1.75
CA LEU A 91 -14.08 -0.40 1.30
C LEU A 91 -15.11 -0.06 2.37
N THR A 92 -15.07 1.15 2.90
CA THR A 92 -16.09 1.68 3.79
C THR A 92 -16.98 2.67 3.04
N ASP A 93 -18.29 2.52 3.17
CA ASP A 93 -19.25 3.57 2.85
C ASP A 93 -19.34 4.54 4.05
N LEU A 94 -18.93 5.78 3.87
CA LEU A 94 -18.84 6.77 4.94
C LEU A 94 -20.21 7.28 5.42
N ASN A 95 -21.28 7.11 4.62
CA ASN A 95 -22.63 7.50 5.01
C ASN A 95 -23.25 6.48 5.97
N THR A 96 -23.05 5.19 5.68
CA THR A 96 -23.67 4.09 6.42
C THR A 96 -22.74 3.46 7.46
N GLY A 97 -21.42 3.68 7.32
CA GLY A 97 -20.39 2.98 8.08
C GLY A 97 -20.22 1.52 7.67
N ALA A 98 -20.88 1.05 6.61
CA ALA A 98 -20.77 -0.32 6.15
C ALA A 98 -19.38 -0.59 5.60
N GLU A 99 -18.75 -1.68 6.04
CA GLU A 99 -17.43 -2.11 5.62
C GLU A 99 -17.52 -3.42 4.81
N GLU A 100 -16.91 -3.42 3.63
CA GLU A 100 -16.77 -4.58 2.75
C GLU A 100 -15.29 -4.90 2.60
N MET A 101 -14.86 -6.07 3.06
CA MET A 101 -13.51 -6.58 2.79
C MET A 101 -13.45 -7.05 1.33
N ILE A 102 -12.74 -6.29 0.49
CA ILE A 102 -12.70 -6.51 -0.95
C ILE A 102 -11.50 -7.36 -1.39
N HIS A 103 -10.43 -7.39 -0.59
CA HIS A 103 -9.27 -8.24 -0.84
C HIS A 103 -8.55 -8.58 0.46
N HIS A 104 -8.00 -9.79 0.56
CA HIS A 104 -7.10 -10.16 1.64
C HIS A 104 -6.02 -11.14 1.19
N VAL A 105 -4.87 -11.11 1.85
CA VAL A 105 -3.77 -12.05 1.67
C VAL A 105 -3.26 -12.47 3.04
N LEU A 106 -3.34 -13.77 3.35
CA LEU A 106 -2.81 -14.34 4.58
C LEU A 106 -1.29 -14.16 4.65
N LYS A 107 -0.73 -13.96 5.85
CA LYS A 107 0.72 -13.76 6.01
C LYS A 107 1.57 -14.86 5.37
N GLU A 108 1.18 -16.13 5.51
CA GLU A 108 1.95 -17.24 4.93
C GLU A 108 2.19 -17.01 3.43
N ASN A 109 1.18 -16.46 2.74
CA ASN A 109 1.28 -16.12 1.33
C ASN A 109 2.06 -14.82 1.09
N GLN A 110 2.08 -13.87 2.02
CA GLN A 110 2.93 -12.68 1.91
C GLN A 110 4.42 -13.02 2.04
N ASP A 111 4.75 -13.91 2.98
CA ASP A 111 6.13 -14.32 3.25
C ASP A 111 6.71 -15.14 2.07
N ILE A 112 5.83 -15.82 1.32
CA ILE A 112 6.18 -16.63 0.14
C ILE A 112 6.15 -15.78 -1.14
N GLU A 113 5.12 -14.96 -1.34
CA GLU A 113 4.92 -14.18 -2.56
C GLU A 113 5.34 -12.72 -2.39
N GLN A 114 6.57 -12.41 -2.80
CA GLN A 114 7.09 -11.04 -2.79
C GLN A 114 6.30 -10.05 -3.67
N SER A 115 5.43 -10.54 -4.57
CA SER A 115 4.61 -9.73 -5.47
C SER A 115 3.14 -9.54 -5.00
N TYR A 116 2.81 -9.88 -3.76
CA TYR A 116 1.43 -9.77 -3.27
C TYR A 116 0.88 -8.32 -3.35
N LEU A 117 1.72 -7.32 -3.08
CA LEU A 117 1.35 -5.90 -3.19
C LEU A 117 1.02 -5.49 -4.63
N GLU A 118 1.82 -5.96 -5.59
CA GLU A 118 1.58 -5.72 -7.01
C GLU A 118 0.25 -6.34 -7.44
N LYS A 119 0.02 -7.62 -7.13
CA LYS A 119 -1.24 -8.32 -7.44
C LYS A 119 -2.45 -7.65 -6.79
N ALA A 120 -2.35 -7.26 -5.52
CA ALA A 120 -3.42 -6.59 -4.80
C ALA A 120 -3.73 -5.21 -5.41
N SER A 121 -2.68 -4.47 -5.80
CA SER A 121 -2.83 -3.18 -6.48
C SER A 121 -3.48 -3.31 -7.86
N GLU A 122 -3.08 -4.32 -8.65
CA GLU A 122 -3.68 -4.59 -9.95
C GLU A 122 -5.13 -5.03 -9.82
N PHE A 123 -5.45 -5.88 -8.84
CA PHE A 123 -6.83 -6.27 -8.52
C PHE A 123 -7.68 -5.03 -8.22
N LEU A 124 -7.19 -4.14 -7.35
CA LEU A 124 -7.92 -2.94 -6.97
C LEU A 124 -8.04 -1.96 -8.14
N LYS A 125 -6.99 -1.78 -8.95
CA LYS A 125 -6.97 -0.84 -10.08
C LYS A 125 -7.82 -1.29 -11.27
N THR A 126 -7.67 -2.54 -11.68
CA THR A 126 -8.23 -3.05 -12.95
C THR A 126 -9.50 -3.86 -12.76
N GLY A 127 -9.57 -4.66 -11.68
CA GLY A 127 -10.73 -5.46 -11.35
C GLY A 127 -11.80 -4.63 -10.65
N TYR A 128 -11.49 -4.19 -9.42
CA TYR A 128 -12.44 -3.45 -8.60
C TYR A 128 -12.59 -1.98 -9.02
N GLY A 129 -11.56 -1.37 -9.60
CA GLY A 129 -11.57 0.02 -10.05
C GLY A 129 -12.70 0.32 -11.05
N GLN A 130 -13.13 -0.67 -11.83
CA GLN A 130 -14.31 -0.51 -12.69
C GLN A 130 -15.60 -0.24 -11.88
N ARG A 131 -15.75 -0.85 -10.70
CA ARG A 131 -16.88 -0.58 -9.79
C ARG A 131 -16.76 0.82 -9.17
N LEU A 132 -15.55 1.26 -8.84
CA LEU A 132 -15.31 2.61 -8.31
C LEU A 132 -15.70 3.70 -9.34
N ARG A 133 -15.43 3.49 -10.63
CA ARG A 133 -15.77 4.44 -11.70
C ARG A 133 -17.25 4.45 -12.10
N ARG A 134 -17.99 3.38 -11.85
CA ARG A 134 -19.38 3.19 -12.34
C ARG A 134 -20.47 3.80 -11.45
N LYS A 135 -20.12 4.42 -10.32
CA LYS A 135 -21.10 5.05 -9.42
C LYS A 135 -21.47 6.51 -9.77
N HIS A 136 -21.06 7.02 -10.94
CA HIS A 136 -21.48 8.32 -11.48
C HIS A 136 -22.72 8.22 -12.38
#